data_AF-W0GWC9-F1
#
_entry.id   AF-W0GWC9-F1
#
_cell.length_a   1.000
_cell.length_b   1.000
_cell.length_c   1.000
_cell.angle_alpha   90.00
_cell.angle_beta   90.00
_cell.angle_gamma   90.00
#
_symmetry.space_group_name_H-M   'P 1'
#
loop_
_entity.id
_entity.type
_entity.pdbx_description
1 polymer ?
#
loop_
_entity_poly.entity_id
_entity_poly.type
_entity_poly.pdbx_seq_one_letter_code
_entity_poly.pdbx_strand_id
1 'polypeptide(L)'
;MDVLGPPTILLFDIDGVIRDVAGSYRRALQCTVQHYCDWQPSVDVIDALKSEGAWNNDWDASLELLRRHGAELPDRAALIDVFSGFYFGGDPDGDPSQWTGFIGDEPLLVDDSFFATLSKRKLRWGFVSGAEPPSARFVLQQRLGLQDPPLIAMGDAPDKPDPTGLIRLAKALGASAEGVQVAYLGDTVADVHTVIQARERWPEQSFVSLAVAPPHLQTVEQAAAREIYEQRLEEAGADQVLKTTEAVLHWEGAAG
;
A
#
# COMPACT_ATOMS: atom_id res chain seq x y z
N MET A 1 10.04 5.86 -35.15
CA MET A 1 8.65 5.34 -35.17
C MET A 1 8.44 4.76 -33.80
N ASP A 2 7.77 5.50 -32.93
CA ASP A 2 7.43 5.00 -31.59
C ASP A 2 6.39 3.90 -31.79
N VAL A 3 6.83 2.64 -31.74
CA VAL A 3 5.92 1.53 -31.51
C VAL A 3 5.56 1.61 -30.04
N LEU A 4 4.71 2.58 -29.69
CA LEU A 4 4.05 2.59 -28.39
C LEU A 4 3.28 1.28 -28.33
N GLY A 5 3.60 0.45 -27.34
CA GLY A 5 2.85 -0.76 -27.04
C GLY A 5 1.37 -0.46 -26.80
N PRO A 6 0.54 -1.50 -26.59
CA PRO A 6 -0.87 -1.34 -26.28
C PRO A 6 -1.12 -0.27 -25.20
N PRO A 7 -2.18 0.56 -25.32
CA PRO A 7 -2.53 1.53 -24.27
C PRO A 7 -2.55 0.86 -22.90
N THR A 8 -1.85 1.43 -21.94
CA THR A 8 -1.58 0.77 -20.65
C THR A 8 -2.17 1.58 -19.51
N ILE A 9 -2.82 0.88 -18.57
CA ILE A 9 -3.30 1.41 -17.29
C ILE A 9 -2.38 0.92 -16.19
N LEU A 10 -1.86 1.82 -15.37
CA LEU A 10 -1.04 1.53 -14.20
C LEU A 10 -1.81 1.84 -12.92
N LEU A 11 -2.15 0.81 -12.18
CA LEU A 11 -2.76 0.93 -10.86
C LEU A 11 -1.68 0.71 -9.79
N PHE A 12 -1.78 1.41 -8.67
CA PHE A 12 -0.79 1.36 -7.60
C PHE A 12 -1.47 1.10 -6.26
N ASP A 13 -0.86 0.27 -5.40
CA ASP A 13 -1.06 0.43 -3.97
C ASP A 13 -0.44 1.75 -3.49
N ILE A 14 -0.76 2.18 -2.27
CA ILE A 14 -0.22 3.40 -1.67
C ILE A 14 0.84 3.05 -0.62
N ASP A 15 0.47 2.22 0.36
CA ASP A 15 1.35 1.85 1.45
C ASP A 15 2.44 0.89 0.93
N GLY A 16 3.71 1.18 1.21
CA GLY A 16 4.84 0.38 0.71
C GLY A 16 5.22 0.62 -0.76
N VAL A 17 4.34 1.25 -1.56
CA VAL A 17 4.59 1.53 -2.99
C VAL A 17 4.79 3.01 -3.27
N ILE A 18 3.94 3.89 -2.73
CA ILE A 18 3.96 5.34 -2.93
C ILE A 18 4.55 6.07 -1.71
N ARG A 19 4.35 5.51 -0.52
CA ARG A 19 4.88 6.02 0.75
C ARG A 19 5.43 4.89 1.62
N ASP A 20 6.37 5.21 2.48
CA ASP A 20 6.83 4.30 3.54
C ASP A 20 6.09 4.59 4.85
N VAL A 21 5.22 3.65 5.23
CA VAL A 21 4.39 3.71 6.45
C VAL A 21 5.01 2.98 7.65
N ALA A 22 6.13 2.25 7.46
CA ALA A 22 6.65 1.36 8.49
C ALA A 22 7.08 2.12 9.76
N GLY A 23 7.55 3.37 9.61
CA GLY A 23 7.92 4.23 10.73
C GLY A 23 6.72 4.77 11.49
N SER A 24 5.69 5.28 10.79
CA SER A 24 4.54 5.93 11.39
C SER A 24 3.65 4.94 12.14
N TYR A 25 3.32 3.81 11.53
CA TYR A 25 2.49 2.77 12.14
C TYR A 25 3.17 2.13 13.35
N ARG A 26 4.48 1.86 13.25
CA ARG A 26 5.27 1.34 14.39
C ARG A 26 5.24 2.32 15.57
N ARG A 27 5.45 3.62 15.33
CA ARG A 27 5.39 4.65 16.37
C ARG A 27 3.99 4.77 16.97
N ALA A 28 2.94 4.74 16.13
CA ALA A 28 1.55 4.76 16.60
C ALA A 28 1.26 3.56 17.51
N LEU A 29 1.65 2.35 17.09
CA LEU A 29 1.55 1.13 17.89
C LEU A 29 2.29 1.28 19.23
N GLN A 30 3.53 1.77 19.23
CA GLN A 30 4.31 1.98 20.45
C GLN A 30 3.61 2.93 21.43
N CYS A 31 3.13 4.07 20.93
CA CYS A 31 2.41 5.06 21.74
C CYS A 31 1.08 4.52 22.25
N THR A 32 0.35 3.75 21.43
CA THR A 32 -0.91 3.11 21.83
C THR A 32 -0.69 2.09 22.94
N VAL A 33 0.31 1.22 22.83
CA VAL A 33 0.63 0.26 23.89
C VAL A 33 1.05 0.99 25.17
N GLN A 34 1.91 2.01 25.05
CA GLN A 34 2.32 2.83 26.18
C GLN A 34 1.14 3.55 26.85
N HIS A 35 0.18 4.05 26.08
CA HIS A 35 -1.01 4.71 26.61
C HIS A 35 -1.81 3.82 27.56
N TYR A 36 -1.90 2.52 27.29
CA TYR A 36 -2.72 1.59 28.08
C TYR A 36 -1.98 0.94 29.24
N CYS A 37 -0.65 0.82 29.20
CA CYS A 37 0.09 0.06 30.22
C CYS A 37 1.41 0.69 30.68
N ASP A 38 1.68 1.94 30.29
CA ASP A 38 2.93 2.70 30.58
C ASP A 38 4.22 2.04 30.07
N TRP A 39 4.12 0.90 29.38
CA TRP A 39 5.22 0.21 28.74
C TRP A 39 5.26 0.52 27.25
N GLN A 40 6.41 1.00 26.79
CA GLN A 40 6.66 1.22 25.37
C GLN A 40 7.44 0.02 24.79
N PRO A 41 6.85 -0.76 23.86
CA PRO A 41 7.55 -1.88 23.25
C PRO A 41 8.74 -1.38 22.41
N SER A 42 9.88 -2.07 22.51
CA SER A 42 11.05 -1.77 21.67
C SER A 42 10.81 -2.25 20.23
N VAL A 43 11.64 -1.77 19.30
CA VAL A 43 11.60 -2.18 17.89
C VAL A 43 11.75 -3.69 17.76
N ASP A 44 12.71 -4.29 18.46
CA ASP A 44 12.95 -5.74 18.44
C ASP A 44 11.74 -6.56 18.88
N VAL A 45 10.95 -6.05 19.84
CA VAL A 45 9.73 -6.73 20.32
C VAL A 45 8.64 -6.72 19.25
N ILE A 46 8.49 -5.59 18.54
CA ILE A 46 7.51 -5.45 17.47
C ILE A 46 7.90 -6.31 16.27
N ASP A 47 9.19 -6.31 15.90
CA ASP A 47 9.68 -7.10 14.78
C ASP A 47 9.56 -8.61 15.09
N ALA A 48 9.86 -9.03 16.33
CA ALA A 48 9.63 -10.40 16.78
C ALA A 48 8.14 -10.78 16.69
N LEU A 49 7.22 -9.90 17.12
CA LEU A 49 5.79 -10.13 17.00
C LEU A 49 5.36 -10.28 15.54
N LYS A 50 5.75 -9.35 14.67
CA LYS A 50 5.39 -9.37 13.24
C LYS A 50 5.95 -10.60 12.53
N SER A 51 7.12 -11.10 12.94
CA SER A 51 7.73 -12.32 12.38
C SER A 51 6.89 -13.58 12.58
N GLU A 52 5.92 -13.58 13.50
CA GLU A 52 4.98 -14.69 13.69
C GLU A 52 3.97 -14.84 12.55
N GLY A 53 3.80 -13.81 11.71
CA GLY A 53 2.92 -13.84 10.53
C GLY A 53 1.42 -13.82 10.82
N ALA A 54 1.01 -13.70 12.08
CA ALA A 54 -0.40 -13.64 12.49
C ALA A 54 -0.95 -12.21 12.65
N TRP A 55 -0.08 -11.20 12.71
CA TRP A 55 -0.42 -9.84 13.18
C TRP A 55 -0.28 -8.79 12.07
N ASN A 56 -1.05 -8.97 11.01
CA ASN A 56 -0.90 -8.20 9.76
C ASN A 56 -1.38 -6.75 9.86
N ASN A 57 -2.28 -6.41 10.80
CA ASN A 57 -2.64 -5.02 11.10
C ASN A 57 -2.09 -4.58 12.46
N ASP A 58 -1.73 -3.31 12.58
CA ASP A 58 -1.08 -2.77 13.78
C ASP A 58 -2.02 -2.57 14.97
N TRP A 59 -3.34 -2.53 14.73
CA TRP A 59 -4.35 -2.49 15.78
C TRP A 59 -4.38 -3.80 16.57
N ASP A 60 -4.48 -4.93 15.87
CA ASP A 60 -4.50 -6.26 16.47
C ASP A 60 -3.12 -6.62 17.05
N ALA A 61 -2.03 -6.15 16.42
CA ALA A 61 -0.68 -6.24 16.98
C ALA A 61 -0.56 -5.47 18.32
N SER A 62 -1.17 -4.28 18.43
CA SER A 62 -1.20 -3.51 19.68
C SER A 62 -1.96 -4.25 20.78
N LEU A 63 -3.13 -4.81 20.46
CA LEU A 63 -3.91 -5.63 21.39
C LEU A 63 -3.12 -6.85 21.88
N GLU A 64 -2.42 -7.52 20.97
CA GLU A 64 -1.61 -8.68 21.30
C GLU A 64 -0.43 -8.33 22.22
N LEU A 65 0.22 -7.20 22.00
CA LEU A 65 1.29 -6.72 22.89
C LEU A 65 0.77 -6.42 24.29
N LEU A 66 -0.37 -5.76 24.41
CA LEU A 66 -1.03 -5.53 25.70
C LEU A 66 -1.37 -6.85 26.39
N ARG A 67 -1.90 -7.81 25.64
CA ARG A 67 -2.24 -9.15 26.15
C ARG A 67 -1.01 -9.87 26.69
N ARG A 68 0.10 -9.86 25.95
CA ARG A 68 1.37 -10.50 26.38
C ARG A 68 2.00 -9.80 27.57
N HIS A 69 1.82 -8.49 27.68
CA HIS A 69 2.29 -7.72 28.83
C HIS A 69 1.43 -7.94 30.08
N GLY A 70 0.28 -8.60 29.95
CA GLY A 70 -0.66 -8.82 31.07
C GLY A 70 -1.47 -7.57 31.43
N ALA A 71 -1.58 -6.62 30.50
CA ALA A 71 -2.40 -5.43 30.68
C ALA A 71 -3.90 -5.75 30.54
N GLU A 72 -4.75 -4.86 31.06
CA GLU A 72 -6.18 -4.89 30.77
C GLU A 72 -6.40 -4.53 29.30
N LEU A 73 -7.19 -5.34 28.60
CA LEU A 73 -7.43 -5.14 27.17
C LEU A 73 -8.58 -4.15 26.98
N PRO A 74 -8.37 -3.04 26.26
CA PRO A 74 -9.46 -2.17 25.86
C PRO A 74 -10.35 -2.87 24.84
N ASP A 75 -11.55 -2.32 24.64
CA ASP A 75 -12.32 -2.65 23.45
C ASP A 75 -11.54 -2.28 22.19
N ARG A 76 -11.71 -3.08 21.12
CA ARG A 76 -10.97 -2.88 19.87
C ARG A 76 -11.25 -1.51 19.25
N ALA A 77 -12.49 -1.01 19.32
CA ALA A 77 -12.81 0.31 18.76
C ALA A 77 -12.09 1.41 19.54
N ALA A 78 -12.08 1.33 20.87
CA ALA A 78 -11.36 2.30 21.71
C ALA A 78 -9.86 2.29 21.44
N LEU A 79 -9.25 1.13 21.19
CA LEU A 79 -7.84 1.04 20.83
C LEU A 79 -7.57 1.66 19.46
N ILE A 80 -8.44 1.44 18.49
CA ILE A 80 -8.34 2.07 17.17
C ILE A 80 -8.43 3.59 17.31
N ASP A 81 -9.34 4.11 18.13
CA ASP A 81 -9.47 5.55 18.35
C ASP A 81 -8.17 6.16 18.93
N VAL A 82 -7.55 5.50 19.91
CA VAL A 82 -6.26 5.93 20.47
C VAL A 82 -5.14 5.86 19.43
N PHE A 83 -5.08 4.77 18.67
CA PHE A 83 -4.10 4.60 17.59
C PHE A 83 -4.25 5.69 16.53
N SER A 84 -5.46 5.93 16.05
CA SER A 84 -5.79 6.97 15.07
C SER A 84 -5.44 8.35 15.61
N GLY A 85 -5.64 8.59 16.91
CA GLY A 85 -5.21 9.82 17.59
C GLY A 85 -3.71 10.07 17.48
N PHE A 86 -2.86 9.05 17.65
CA PHE A 86 -1.40 9.21 17.46
C PHE A 86 -0.98 9.28 15.99
N TYR A 87 -1.65 8.51 15.14
CA TYR A 87 -1.31 8.40 13.72
C TYR A 87 -1.67 9.69 12.95
N PHE A 88 -2.91 10.18 13.09
CA PHE A 88 -3.35 11.44 12.48
C PHE A 88 -2.95 12.67 13.32
N GLY A 89 -2.96 12.58 14.65
CA GLY A 89 -2.71 13.73 15.53
C GLY A 89 -3.74 14.84 15.37
N GLY A 90 -4.98 14.46 15.05
CA GLY A 90 -6.12 15.33 14.75
C GLY A 90 -7.34 14.49 14.35
N ASP A 91 -8.44 15.16 14.02
CA ASP A 91 -9.66 14.52 13.50
C ASP A 91 -9.41 13.98 12.07
N PRO A 92 -9.51 12.66 11.83
CA PRO A 92 -9.33 12.07 10.50
C PRO A 92 -10.32 12.59 9.46
N ASP A 93 -11.52 13.00 9.87
CA ASP A 93 -12.52 13.57 8.96
C ASP A 93 -12.44 15.10 8.89
N GLY A 94 -11.53 15.71 9.66
CA GLY A 94 -11.29 17.14 9.72
C GLY A 94 -10.30 17.67 8.67
N ASP A 95 -9.83 18.90 8.87
CA ASP A 95 -8.84 19.53 7.98
C ASP A 95 -7.44 18.92 8.22
N PRO A 96 -6.82 18.27 7.20
CA PRO A 96 -5.51 17.68 7.35
C PRO A 96 -4.39 18.68 7.63
N SER A 97 -4.60 19.99 7.39
CA SER A 97 -3.63 21.02 7.76
C SER A 97 -3.39 21.14 9.27
N GLN A 98 -4.33 20.61 10.08
CA GLN A 98 -4.27 20.60 11.53
C GLN A 98 -3.67 19.30 12.10
N TRP A 99 -3.38 18.32 11.25
CA TRP A 99 -2.83 17.04 11.68
C TRP A 99 -1.38 17.20 12.14
N THR A 100 -1.08 16.62 13.30
CA THR A 100 0.24 16.68 13.95
C THR A 100 0.83 15.31 14.26
N GLY A 101 0.17 14.25 13.77
CA GLY A 101 0.53 12.87 14.03
C GLY A 101 1.59 12.32 13.09
N PHE A 102 1.91 11.04 13.27
CA PHE A 102 3.01 10.39 12.57
C PHE A 102 2.82 10.25 11.06
N ILE A 103 1.60 10.36 10.53
CA ILE A 103 1.33 10.36 9.08
C ILE A 103 2.09 11.47 8.33
N GLY A 104 2.38 12.58 9.00
CA GLY A 104 3.15 13.70 8.42
C GLY A 104 4.63 13.38 8.16
N ASP A 105 5.19 12.41 8.88
CA ASP A 105 6.61 12.07 8.85
C ASP A 105 6.96 11.00 7.80
N GLU A 106 5.97 10.42 7.12
CA GLU A 106 6.17 9.29 6.22
C GLU A 106 7.01 9.68 4.98
N PRO A 107 8.08 8.96 4.65
CA PRO A 107 8.81 9.20 3.41
C PRO A 107 7.91 8.94 2.18
N LEU A 108 7.94 9.84 1.20
CA LEU A 108 7.36 9.56 -0.12
C LEU A 108 8.41 8.82 -0.96
N LEU A 109 7.98 7.76 -1.64
CA LEU A 109 8.83 6.92 -2.48
C LEU A 109 8.87 7.42 -3.94
N VAL A 110 7.96 8.32 -4.29
CA VAL A 110 7.89 9.01 -5.58
C VAL A 110 7.51 10.47 -5.36
N ASP A 111 7.68 11.30 -6.37
CA ASP A 111 7.24 12.70 -6.38
C ASP A 111 6.12 12.94 -7.41
N ASP A 112 5.65 14.19 -7.52
CA ASP A 112 4.64 14.58 -8.51
C ASP A 112 5.11 14.40 -9.96
N SER A 113 6.43 14.55 -10.19
CA SER A 113 7.07 14.41 -11.49
C SER A 113 6.98 12.98 -12.04
N PHE A 114 6.93 11.97 -11.17
CA PHE A 114 6.67 10.59 -11.52
C PHE A 114 5.34 10.45 -12.28
N PHE A 115 4.25 10.96 -11.72
CA PHE A 115 2.92 10.89 -12.34
C PHE A 115 2.80 11.80 -13.57
N ALA A 116 3.47 12.95 -13.56
CA ALA A 116 3.59 13.79 -14.74
C ALA A 116 4.29 13.04 -15.90
N THR A 117 5.28 12.21 -15.60
CA THR A 117 5.97 11.37 -16.58
C THR A 117 5.07 10.27 -17.14
N LEU A 118 4.30 9.58 -16.28
CA LEU A 118 3.30 8.60 -16.73
C LEU A 118 2.27 9.24 -17.68
N SER A 119 1.73 10.40 -17.31
CA SER A 119 0.78 11.14 -18.14
C SER A 119 1.39 11.60 -19.47
N LYS A 120 2.66 12.07 -19.48
CA LYS A 120 3.38 12.41 -20.73
C LYS A 120 3.54 11.21 -21.67
N ARG A 121 3.72 10.01 -21.11
CA ARG A 121 3.75 8.73 -21.86
C ARG A 121 2.36 8.27 -22.31
N LYS A 122 1.29 9.03 -22.04
CA LYS A 122 -0.11 8.69 -22.31
C LYS A 122 -0.58 7.43 -21.57
N LEU A 123 0.07 7.11 -20.46
CA LEU A 123 -0.36 6.06 -19.55
C LEU A 123 -1.46 6.61 -18.63
N ARG A 124 -2.51 5.82 -18.45
CA ARG A 124 -3.57 6.14 -17.49
C ARG A 124 -3.17 5.52 -16.16
N TRP A 125 -3.48 6.19 -15.05
CA TRP A 125 -3.08 5.69 -13.74
C TRP A 125 -4.10 6.01 -12.66
N GLY A 126 -4.03 5.26 -11.56
CA GLY A 126 -4.88 5.42 -10.39
C GLY A 126 -4.42 4.54 -9.24
N PHE A 127 -5.14 4.59 -8.12
CA PHE A 127 -4.73 3.93 -6.88
C PHE A 127 -5.81 2.97 -6.38
N VAL A 128 -5.39 1.79 -5.92
CA VAL A 128 -6.23 0.80 -5.23
C VAL A 128 -5.51 0.42 -3.96
N SER A 129 -6.05 0.81 -2.80
CA SER A 129 -5.36 0.64 -1.53
C SER A 129 -6.30 0.26 -0.38
N GLY A 130 -5.75 -0.44 0.61
CA GLY A 130 -6.41 -0.73 1.88
C GLY A 130 -6.30 0.41 2.89
N ALA A 131 -5.68 1.53 2.53
CA ALA A 131 -5.57 2.70 3.39
C ALA A 131 -6.95 3.37 3.61
N GLU A 132 -7.15 3.91 4.81
CA GLU A 132 -8.33 4.71 5.14
C GLU A 132 -8.47 5.90 4.17
N PRO A 133 -9.69 6.25 3.71
CA PRO A 133 -9.87 7.33 2.74
C PRO A 133 -9.22 8.66 3.12
N PRO A 134 -9.27 9.13 4.39
CA PRO A 134 -8.56 10.35 4.77
C PRO A 134 -7.03 10.23 4.65
N SER A 135 -6.47 9.10 5.06
CA SER A 135 -5.03 8.82 4.95
C SER A 135 -4.57 8.80 3.50
N ALA A 136 -5.30 8.10 2.62
CA ALA A 136 -4.99 8.03 1.20
C ALA A 136 -5.06 9.42 0.55
N ARG A 137 -6.13 10.17 0.81
CA ARG A 137 -6.31 11.53 0.23
C ARG A 137 -5.25 12.51 0.73
N PHE A 138 -4.88 12.46 2.00
CA PHE A 138 -3.83 13.30 2.55
C PHE A 138 -2.52 13.10 1.80
N VAL A 139 -2.08 11.86 1.61
CA VAL A 139 -0.82 11.59 0.92
C VAL A 139 -0.89 11.98 -0.54
N LEU A 140 -1.94 11.56 -1.25
CA LEU A 140 -2.05 11.79 -2.69
C LEU A 140 -2.25 13.27 -3.04
N GLN A 141 -3.09 13.99 -2.29
CA GLN A 141 -3.49 15.36 -2.63
C GLN A 141 -2.67 16.42 -1.89
N GLN A 142 -2.43 16.26 -0.59
CA GLN A 142 -1.72 17.28 0.20
C GLN A 142 -0.21 17.11 0.11
N ARG A 143 0.30 15.87 0.20
CA ARG A 143 1.75 15.62 0.20
C ARG A 143 2.35 15.49 -1.20
N LEU A 144 1.69 14.77 -2.10
CA LEU A 144 2.10 14.63 -3.50
C LEU A 144 1.54 15.72 -4.42
N GLY A 145 0.53 16.48 -3.99
CA GLY A 145 -0.03 17.57 -4.80
C GLY A 145 -0.91 17.12 -5.97
N LEU A 146 -1.31 15.85 -6.04
CA LEU A 146 -2.13 15.33 -7.14
C LEU A 146 -3.55 15.91 -7.08
N GLN A 147 -4.06 16.34 -8.23
CA GLN A 147 -5.40 16.92 -8.33
C GLN A 147 -6.42 15.81 -8.62
N ASP A 148 -7.27 15.53 -7.65
CA ASP A 148 -8.36 14.54 -7.70
C ASP A 148 -7.97 13.21 -8.39
N PRO A 149 -6.91 12.51 -7.91
CA PRO A 149 -6.47 11.28 -8.54
C PRO A 149 -7.51 10.16 -8.40
N PRO A 150 -7.71 9.31 -9.44
CA PRO A 150 -8.58 8.15 -9.36
C PRO A 150 -8.15 7.20 -8.24
N LEU A 151 -9.07 6.89 -7.31
CA LEU A 151 -8.77 6.16 -6.08
C LEU A 151 -9.92 5.20 -5.74
N ILE A 152 -9.54 3.97 -5.36
CA ILE A 152 -10.34 3.04 -4.56
C ILE A 152 -9.61 2.86 -3.23
N ALA A 153 -10.21 3.33 -2.15
CA ALA A 153 -9.67 3.23 -0.79
C ALA A 153 -10.46 2.19 0.03
N MET A 154 -10.06 2.00 1.30
CA MET A 154 -10.76 1.12 2.22
C MET A 154 -12.26 1.46 2.31
N GLY A 155 -13.11 0.45 2.18
CA GLY A 155 -14.57 0.60 2.24
C GLY A 155 -15.26 0.93 0.92
N ASP A 156 -14.54 1.34 -0.13
CA ASP A 156 -15.12 1.60 -1.46
C ASP A 156 -15.46 0.30 -2.23
N ALA A 157 -14.75 -0.78 -1.89
CA ALA A 157 -14.91 -2.13 -2.43
C ALA A 157 -14.50 -3.16 -1.36
N PRO A 158 -14.81 -4.46 -1.53
CA PRO A 158 -14.25 -5.51 -0.69
C PRO A 158 -12.71 -5.46 -0.64
N ASP A 159 -12.14 -5.78 0.52
CA ASP A 159 -10.70 -5.71 0.75
C ASP A 159 -9.92 -6.71 -0.12
N LYS A 160 -8.66 -6.36 -0.39
CA LYS A 160 -7.69 -7.25 -1.05
C LYS A 160 -7.59 -8.56 -0.25
N PRO A 161 -7.55 -9.74 -0.89
CA PRO A 161 -7.26 -9.96 -2.31
C PRO A 161 -8.49 -9.98 -3.24
N ASP A 162 -9.67 -9.50 -2.82
CA ASP A 162 -10.82 -9.44 -3.72
C ASP A 162 -10.56 -8.44 -4.88
N PRO A 163 -10.73 -8.85 -6.16
CA PRO A 163 -10.36 -8.04 -7.32
C PRO A 163 -11.38 -6.94 -7.68
N THR A 164 -12.48 -6.82 -6.93
CA THR A 164 -13.60 -5.93 -7.29
C THR A 164 -13.16 -4.47 -7.40
N GLY A 165 -12.35 -3.99 -6.45
CA GLY A 165 -11.81 -2.62 -6.48
C GLY A 165 -10.93 -2.37 -7.71
N LEU A 166 -9.98 -3.28 -7.96
CA LEU A 166 -9.09 -3.25 -9.12
C LEU A 166 -9.86 -3.21 -10.45
N ILE A 167 -10.82 -4.11 -10.64
CA ILE A 167 -11.62 -4.21 -11.87
C ILE A 167 -12.47 -2.95 -12.06
N ARG A 168 -13.10 -2.43 -11.00
CA ARG A 168 -13.92 -1.22 -11.07
C ARG A 168 -13.09 -0.03 -11.53
N LEU A 169 -11.93 0.19 -10.91
CA LEU A 169 -11.08 1.32 -11.27
C LEU A 169 -10.49 1.16 -12.68
N ALA A 170 -10.06 -0.05 -13.04
CA ALA A 170 -9.59 -0.35 -14.39
C ALA A 170 -10.65 0.01 -15.44
N LYS A 171 -11.91 -0.39 -15.24
CA LYS A 171 -13.04 -0.04 -16.12
C LYS A 171 -13.29 1.47 -16.17
N ALA A 172 -13.27 2.15 -15.03
CA ALA A 172 -13.46 3.61 -14.96
C ALA A 172 -12.36 4.35 -15.74
N LEU A 173 -11.14 3.82 -15.73
CA LEU A 173 -10.02 4.31 -16.53
C LEU A 173 -10.07 3.86 -18.00
N GLY A 174 -11.08 3.09 -18.42
CA GLY A 174 -11.27 2.66 -19.80
C GLY A 174 -10.49 1.40 -20.18
N ALA A 175 -10.30 0.48 -19.24
CA ALA A 175 -9.89 -0.89 -19.56
C ALA A 175 -10.96 -1.57 -20.43
N SER A 176 -10.50 -2.25 -21.46
CA SER A 176 -11.33 -3.02 -22.39
C SER A 176 -10.54 -4.24 -22.85
N ALA A 177 -11.25 -5.35 -23.10
CA ALA A 177 -10.67 -6.62 -23.51
C ALA A 177 -9.73 -6.53 -24.74
N GLU A 178 -9.92 -5.53 -25.60
CA GLU A 178 -9.09 -5.34 -26.79
C GLU A 178 -7.94 -4.36 -26.52
N GLY A 179 -6.73 -4.91 -26.43
CA GLY A 179 -5.49 -4.14 -26.60
C GLY A 179 -5.13 -3.17 -25.46
N VAL A 180 -5.81 -3.21 -24.31
CA VAL A 180 -5.38 -2.46 -23.11
C VAL A 180 -4.75 -3.42 -22.12
N GLN A 181 -3.54 -3.15 -21.65
CA GLN A 181 -2.98 -3.85 -20.48
C GLN A 181 -3.29 -3.08 -19.20
N VAL A 182 -3.68 -3.79 -18.14
CA VAL A 182 -3.86 -3.24 -16.80
C VAL A 182 -2.79 -3.85 -15.90
N ALA A 183 -1.78 -3.08 -15.55
CA ALA A 183 -0.79 -3.48 -14.56
C ALA A 183 -1.17 -2.93 -13.18
N TYR A 184 -0.98 -3.73 -12.14
CA TYR A 184 -1.08 -3.30 -10.75
C TYR A 184 0.28 -3.48 -10.08
N LEU A 185 0.80 -2.42 -9.46
CA LEU A 185 2.02 -2.45 -8.66
C LEU A 185 1.66 -2.44 -7.17
N GLY A 186 1.96 -3.54 -6.48
CA GLY A 186 1.81 -3.70 -5.03
C GLY A 186 3.10 -4.20 -4.38
N ASP A 187 3.14 -4.18 -3.04
CA ASP A 187 4.27 -4.70 -2.26
C ASP A 187 3.93 -5.96 -1.47
N THR A 188 2.68 -6.41 -1.48
CA THR A 188 2.22 -7.58 -0.72
C THR A 188 1.79 -8.75 -1.60
N VAL A 189 1.80 -9.95 -1.01
CA VAL A 189 1.19 -11.15 -1.63
C VAL A 189 -0.31 -10.95 -1.90
N ALA A 190 -1.01 -10.16 -1.06
CA ALA A 190 -2.42 -9.85 -1.29
C ALA A 190 -2.62 -9.05 -2.58
N ASP A 191 -1.69 -8.16 -2.95
CA ASP A 191 -1.73 -7.42 -4.20
C ASP A 191 -1.58 -8.33 -5.41
N VAL A 192 -0.60 -9.25 -5.33
CA VAL A 192 -0.37 -10.26 -6.36
C VAL A 192 -1.63 -11.12 -6.55
N HIS A 193 -2.19 -11.63 -5.46
CA HIS A 193 -3.43 -12.41 -5.50
C HIS A 193 -4.63 -11.61 -6.01
N THR A 194 -4.70 -10.29 -5.74
CA THR A 194 -5.75 -9.41 -6.30
C THR A 194 -5.72 -9.44 -7.82
N VAL A 195 -4.54 -9.39 -8.42
CA VAL A 195 -4.39 -9.46 -9.89
C VAL A 195 -4.75 -10.84 -10.42
N ILE A 196 -4.33 -11.91 -9.74
CA ILE A 196 -4.63 -13.28 -10.15
C ILE A 196 -6.15 -13.53 -10.15
N GLN A 197 -6.84 -13.13 -9.07
CA GLN A 197 -8.30 -13.25 -9.02
C GLN A 197 -8.99 -12.34 -10.06
N ALA A 198 -8.38 -11.21 -10.41
CA ALA A 198 -8.91 -10.36 -11.48
C ALA A 198 -8.86 -11.06 -12.85
N ARG A 199 -7.79 -11.82 -13.13
CA ARG A 199 -7.68 -12.66 -14.35
C ARG A 199 -8.76 -13.74 -14.40
N GLU A 200 -9.08 -14.35 -13.27
CA GLU A 200 -10.15 -15.35 -13.20
C GLU A 200 -11.53 -14.73 -13.43
N ARG A 201 -11.75 -13.52 -12.89
CA ARG A 201 -13.05 -12.85 -12.93
C ARG A 201 -13.32 -12.07 -14.20
N TRP A 202 -12.27 -11.65 -14.92
CA TRP A 202 -12.35 -10.97 -16.20
C TRP A 202 -11.24 -11.44 -17.14
N PRO A 203 -11.34 -12.68 -17.66
CA PRO A 203 -10.27 -13.35 -18.40
C PRO A 203 -9.96 -12.72 -19.76
N GLU A 204 -10.89 -11.95 -20.33
CA GLU A 204 -10.67 -11.23 -21.59
C GLU A 204 -9.78 -9.99 -21.41
N GLN A 205 -9.58 -9.51 -20.18
CA GLN A 205 -8.72 -8.38 -19.87
C GLN A 205 -7.30 -8.84 -19.55
N SER A 206 -6.32 -8.27 -20.25
CA SER A 206 -4.90 -8.50 -19.94
C SER A 206 -4.53 -7.77 -18.65
N PHE A 207 -4.38 -8.51 -17.57
CA PHE A 207 -3.86 -8.02 -16.29
C PHE A 207 -2.41 -8.45 -16.08
N VAL A 208 -1.59 -7.56 -15.54
CA VAL A 208 -0.19 -7.80 -15.18
C VAL A 208 0.02 -7.47 -13.70
N SER A 209 0.60 -8.39 -12.95
CA SER A 209 1.02 -8.24 -11.57
C SER A 209 2.47 -7.79 -11.55
N LEU A 210 2.67 -6.52 -11.23
CA LEU A 210 3.97 -5.98 -10.90
C LEU A 210 4.10 -5.96 -9.37
N ALA A 211 5.26 -6.33 -8.85
CA ALA A 211 5.51 -6.28 -7.42
C ALA A 211 6.80 -5.53 -7.12
N VAL A 212 6.91 -4.98 -5.91
CA VAL A 212 8.14 -4.35 -5.41
C VAL A 212 8.33 -4.74 -3.95
N ALA A 213 9.57 -4.97 -3.51
CA ALA A 213 9.80 -5.22 -2.10
C ALA A 213 9.50 -3.96 -1.27
N PRO A 214 8.86 -4.10 -0.09
CA PRO A 214 8.50 -2.97 0.76
C PRO A 214 9.73 -2.15 1.19
N PRO A 215 9.57 -0.85 1.51
CA PRO A 215 10.69 0.07 1.69
C PRO A 215 11.66 -0.34 2.81
N HIS A 216 11.15 -0.89 3.90
CA HIS A 216 11.95 -1.34 5.03
C HIS A 216 12.93 -2.49 4.67
N LEU A 217 12.66 -3.23 3.58
CA LEU A 217 13.56 -4.28 3.06
C LEU A 217 14.57 -3.75 2.03
N GLN A 218 14.48 -2.48 1.63
CA GLN A 218 15.36 -1.90 0.60
C GLN A 218 16.75 -1.51 1.15
N THR A 219 17.00 -1.67 2.45
CA THR A 219 18.29 -1.38 3.09
C THR A 219 19.33 -2.47 2.79
N VAL A 220 20.62 -2.12 2.88
CA VAL A 220 21.73 -3.05 2.59
C VAL A 220 21.73 -4.22 3.58
N GLU A 221 21.41 -3.94 4.83
CA GLU A 221 21.34 -4.91 5.92
C GLU A 221 20.21 -5.94 5.72
N GLN A 222 19.17 -5.56 4.99
CA GLN A 222 18.00 -6.41 4.71
C GLN A 222 18.08 -7.13 3.37
N ALA A 223 19.20 -7.07 2.63
CA ALA A 223 19.33 -7.65 1.30
C ALA A 223 18.91 -9.12 1.22
N ALA A 224 19.31 -9.95 2.20
CA ALA A 224 18.92 -11.37 2.23
C ALA A 224 17.41 -11.56 2.51
N ALA A 225 16.83 -10.73 3.40
CA ALA A 225 15.39 -10.77 3.69
C ALA A 225 14.56 -10.29 2.49
N ARG A 226 15.07 -9.27 1.78
CA ARG A 226 14.51 -8.78 0.53
C ARG A 226 14.50 -9.87 -0.54
N GLU A 227 15.60 -10.56 -0.79
CA GLU A 227 15.66 -11.64 -1.78
C GLU A 227 14.60 -12.73 -1.49
N ILE A 228 14.46 -13.13 -0.22
CA ILE A 228 13.44 -14.10 0.20
C ILE A 228 12.03 -13.54 -0.04
N TYR A 229 11.80 -12.26 0.23
CA TYR A 229 10.51 -11.63 0.05
C TYR A 229 10.13 -11.46 -1.44
N GLU A 230 11.09 -11.05 -2.27
CA GLU A 230 10.94 -10.98 -3.73
C GLU A 230 10.60 -12.37 -4.29
N GLN A 231 11.29 -13.43 -3.84
CA GLN A 231 10.96 -14.81 -4.22
C GLN A 231 9.53 -15.20 -3.82
N ARG A 232 9.05 -14.78 -2.64
CA ARG A 232 7.66 -15.05 -2.21
C ARG A 232 6.64 -14.34 -3.10
N LEU A 233 6.93 -13.13 -3.58
CA LEU A 233 6.07 -12.41 -4.52
C LEU A 233 6.01 -13.14 -5.87
N GLU A 234 7.15 -13.64 -6.37
CA GLU A 234 7.22 -14.46 -7.59
C GLU A 234 6.44 -15.77 -7.43
N GLU A 235 6.63 -16.48 -6.31
CA GLU A 235 5.92 -17.72 -6.00
C GLU A 235 4.40 -17.52 -5.84
N ALA A 236 3.98 -16.35 -5.34
CA ALA A 236 2.58 -15.97 -5.29
C ALA A 236 1.98 -15.68 -6.68
N GLY A 237 2.81 -15.47 -7.70
CA GLY A 237 2.42 -15.28 -9.10
C GLY A 237 2.58 -13.85 -9.64
N ALA A 238 3.48 -13.05 -9.07
CA ALA A 238 3.88 -11.78 -9.68
C ALA A 238 4.56 -12.06 -11.03
N ASP A 239 4.18 -11.32 -12.09
CA ASP A 239 4.81 -11.51 -13.41
C ASP A 239 6.20 -10.86 -13.46
N GLN A 240 6.39 -9.78 -12.70
CA GLN A 240 7.66 -9.09 -12.60
C GLN A 240 7.82 -8.42 -11.24
N VAL A 241 8.95 -8.69 -10.60
CA VAL A 241 9.38 -7.95 -9.40
C VAL A 241 10.33 -6.83 -9.80
N LEU A 242 9.94 -5.60 -9.51
CA LEU A 242 10.69 -4.38 -9.77
C LEU A 242 11.59 -4.05 -8.58
N LYS A 243 12.75 -3.45 -8.89
CA LYS A 243 13.71 -3.07 -7.84
C LYS A 243 13.21 -1.92 -6.97
N THR A 244 12.53 -0.95 -7.58
CA THR A 244 11.92 0.23 -6.94
C THR A 244 10.62 0.59 -7.67
N THR A 245 9.79 1.44 -7.05
CA THR A 245 8.56 1.94 -7.67
C THR A 245 8.86 2.73 -8.95
N GLU A 246 9.92 3.53 -8.99
CA GLU A 246 10.31 4.32 -10.16
C GLU A 246 10.69 3.47 -11.38
N ALA A 247 11.11 2.22 -11.16
CA ALA A 247 11.46 1.31 -12.25
C ALA A 247 10.27 1.07 -13.21
N VAL A 248 9.02 1.28 -12.75
CA VAL A 248 7.83 1.19 -13.62
C VAL A 248 7.82 2.26 -14.72
N LEU A 249 8.55 3.36 -14.56
CA LEU A 249 8.73 4.37 -15.62
C LEU A 249 9.46 3.81 -16.85
N HIS A 250 10.18 2.71 -16.70
CA HIS A 250 10.87 2.00 -17.78
C HIS A 250 10.17 0.71 -18.19
N TRP A 251 9.05 0.37 -17.56
CA TRP A 251 8.24 -0.78 -17.96
C TRP A 251 7.48 -0.48 -19.26
N GLU A 252 7.55 -1.41 -20.22
CA GLU A 252 7.03 -1.26 -21.59
C GLU A 252 5.80 -2.13 -21.88
N GLY A 253 5.27 -2.83 -20.87
CA GLY A 253 4.20 -3.81 -21.03
C GLY A 253 4.70 -5.25 -20.88
N ALA A 254 3.81 -6.17 -20.58
CA ALA A 254 4.11 -7.60 -20.65
C ALA A 254 4.14 -8.03 -22.14
N ALA A 255 5.12 -8.86 -22.52
CA ALA A 255 5.12 -9.49 -23.84
C ALA A 255 3.88 -10.40 -23.93
N GLY A 256 3.05 -10.18 -24.96
CA GLY A 256 1.84 -10.96 -25.23
C GLY A 256 2.13 -12.35 -25.80
#